data_AF-A0A2N2HI75-F1
#
_entry.id   AF-A0A2N2HI75-F1
#
_cell.length_a   1.000
_cell.length_b   1.000
_cell.length_c   1.000
_cell.angle_alpha   90.00
_cell.angle_beta   90.00
_cell.angle_gamma   90.00
#
_symmetry.space_group_name_H-M   'P 1'
#
loop_
_entity.id
_entity.type
_entity.pdbx_description
1 polymer ?
#
loop_
_entity_poly.entity_id
_entity_poly.type
_entity_poly.pdbx_seq_one_letter_code
_entity_poly.pdbx_strand_id
1 'polypeptide(L)' 'MLKVECEGCQAPYRVDERRVPPGGLKMRCPKCGTTFVVKKGAPAPAAAPPAAG' A
#
# COMPACT_ATOMS: atom_id res chain seq x y z
N MET A 1 2.62 2.43 11.06
CA MET A 1 1.44 2.06 10.25
C MET A 1 1.75 2.48 8.82
N LEU A 2 1.97 1.52 7.92
CA LEU A 2 2.31 1.78 6.52
C LEU A 2 1.04 2.06 5.72
N LYS A 3 1.00 3.17 4.98
CA LYS A 3 -0.03 3.37 3.94
C LYS A 3 0.38 2.58 2.70
N VAL A 4 -0.53 1.76 2.21
CA VAL A 4 -0.34 0.93 1.03
C VAL A 4 -1.52 1.16 0.10
N GLU A 5 -1.27 1.21 -1.20
CA GLU A 5 -2.31 1.23 -2.24
C GLU A 5 -2.28 -0.08 -3.02
N CYS A 6 -3.43 -0.54 -3.54
CA CYS A 6 -3.45 -1.79 -4.34
C CYS A 6 -3.18 -1.38 -5.77
N GLU A 7 -2.34 -2.17 -6.41
CA GLU A 7 -2.03 -2.02 -7.82
C GLU A 7 -3.27 -2.23 -8.72
N GLY A 8 -4.27 -2.98 -8.25
CA GLY A 8 -5.49 -3.27 -9.01
C GLY A 8 -6.59 -2.20 -8.92
N CYS A 9 -6.85 -1.65 -7.73
CA CYS A 9 -7.97 -0.71 -7.52
C CYS A 9 -7.57 0.64 -6.90
N GLN A 10 -6.28 0.84 -6.64
CA GLN A 10 -5.71 2.06 -6.02
C GLN A 10 -6.41 2.49 -4.73
N ALA A 11 -7.06 1.56 -4.03
CA ALA A 11 -7.66 1.88 -2.75
C ALA A 11 -6.57 2.10 -1.69
N PRO A 12 -6.71 3.07 -0.77
CA PRO A 12 -5.75 3.26 0.31
C PRO A 12 -6.05 2.32 1.48
N TYR A 13 -5.01 1.64 2.01
CA TYR A 13 -5.07 0.82 3.24
C TYR A 13 -3.97 1.21 4.20
N ARG A 14 -4.17 0.84 5.47
CA ARG A 14 -3.11 0.82 6.48
C ARG A 14 -2.71 -0.62 6.75
N VAL A 15 -1.44 -0.93 6.54
CA VAL A 15 -0.85 -2.22 6.86
C VAL A 15 0.08 -2.03 8.04
N ASP A 16 0.06 -2.97 8.98
CA ASP A 16 1.00 -2.94 10.08
C ASP A 16 2.38 -3.33 9.57
N GLU A 17 3.35 -2.42 9.69
CA GLU A 17 4.74 -2.65 9.26
C GLU A 17 5.35 -3.84 9.98
N ARG A 18 4.91 -4.14 11.20
CA ARG A 18 5.39 -5.31 11.94
C ARG A 18 5.01 -6.62 11.26
N ARG A 19 3.99 -6.61 10.41
CA ARG A 19 3.55 -7.77 9.61
C ARG A 19 4.24 -7.86 8.25
N VAL A 20 4.97 -6.81 7.83
CA VAL A 20 5.70 -6.80 6.56
C VAL A 20 7.14 -7.28 6.81
N PRO A 21 7.50 -8.51 6.38
CA PRO A 21 8.86 -9.00 6.48
C PRO A 21 9.78 -8.29 5.47
N PRO A 22 11.11 -8.35 5.66
CA PRO A 22 12.06 -7.71 4.75
C PRO A 22 11.97 -8.23 3.30
N GLY A 23 11.53 -9.47 3.09
CA GLY A 23 11.29 -10.06 1.76
C GLY A 23 10.01 -9.59 1.05
N GLY A 24 9.17 -8.79 1.72
CA GLY A 24 7.86 -8.39 1.24
C GLY A 24 6.72 -9.31 1.70
N LEU A 25 5.54 -8.74 1.87
CA LEU A 25 4.31 -9.43 2.28
C LEU A 25 3.43 -9.65 1.06
N LYS A 26 3.13 -10.91 0.72
CA LYS A 26 2.03 -11.23 -0.20
C LYS A 26 0.71 -10.84 0.45
N MET A 27 0.11 -9.77 -0.02
CA MET A 27 -1.17 -9.25 0.47
C MET A 27 -2.23 -9.41 -0.61
N ARG A 28 -3.42 -9.84 -0.18
CA ARG A 28 -4.62 -9.85 -1.02
C ARG A 28 -5.47 -8.64 -0.66
N CYS A 29 -5.82 -7.82 -1.65
CA CYS A 29 -6.68 -6.67 -1.47
C CYS A 29 -8.08 -7.14 -1.03
N PRO A 30 -8.59 -6.70 0.13
CA PRO A 30 -9.95 -7.07 0.56
C PRO A 30 -11.05 -6.38 -0.25
N LYS A 31 -10.71 -5.30 -0.98
CA LYS A 31 -11.67 -4.57 -1.82
C LYS A 31 -11.94 -5.24 -3.17
N CYS A 32 -10.89 -5.67 -3.87
CA CYS A 32 -10.98 -6.18 -5.24
C CYS A 32 -10.45 -7.61 -5.41
N GLY A 33 -9.78 -8.17 -4.41
CA GLY A 33 -9.20 -9.51 -4.47
C GLY A 33 -7.84 -9.63 -5.16
N THR A 34 -7.28 -8.53 -5.70
CA THR A 34 -5.94 -8.51 -6.32
C THR A 34 -4.87 -8.92 -5.32
N THR A 35 -3.96 -9.81 -5.72
CA THR A 35 -2.84 -10.26 -4.89
C THR A 35 -1.56 -9.59 -5.36
N PHE A 36 -0.86 -8.93 -4.45
CA PHE A 36 0.35 -8.16 -4.74
C PHE A 36 1.35 -8.25 -3.58
N VAL A 37 2.59 -7.82 -3.83
CA VAL A 37 3.67 -7.89 -2.83
C VAL A 37 3.92 -6.51 -2.23
N VAL A 38 3.61 -6.34 -0.96
CA VAL A 38 3.86 -5.12 -0.20
C VAL A 38 5.29 -5.16 0.33
N LYS A 39 6.13 -4.21 -0.09
CA LYS A 39 7.51 -4.06 0.42
C LYS A 39 7.59 -2.88 1.38
N LYS A 40 8.41 -3.01 2.41
CA LYS A 40 8.54 -2.04 3.52
C LYS A 40 9.27 -0.73 3.18
N GLY A 41 9.51 -0.45 1.90
CA GLY A 41 10.31 0.70 1.44
C GLY A 41 9.82 1.33 0.15
N ALA A 42 8.65 0.96 -0.35
CA ALA A 42 7.99 1.76 -1.36
C ALA A 42 7.22 2.85 -0.60
N PRO A 43 7.67 4.12 -0.58
CA PRO A 43 6.75 5.19 -0.26
C PRO A 43 5.59 5.03 -1.24
N ALA A 44 4.37 4.80 -0.73
CA ALA A 44 3.18 5.09 -1.51
C ALA A 44 3.42 6.49 -2.11
N PRO A 45 3.21 6.72 -3.41
CA PRO A 45 3.39 8.04 -3.98
C PRO A 45 2.58 8.95 -3.09
N ALA A 46 3.28 9.83 -2.36
CA ALA A 46 2.63 10.76 -1.47
C ALA A 46 1.63 11.48 -2.36
N ALA A 47 0.34 11.22 -2.13
CA ALA A 47 -0.73 11.94 -2.78
C ALA A 47 -0.31 13.40 -2.69
N ALA A 48 0.06 13.96 -3.85
CA ALA A 48 0.50 15.34 -3.92
C ALA A 48 -0.58 16.15 -3.21
N PRO A 49 -0.23 17.06 -2.29
CA PRO A 49 -1.24 17.94 -1.74
C PRO A 49 -1.93 18.59 -2.94
N PRO A 50 -3.27 18.68 -2.97
CA PRO A 50 -3.92 19.43 -4.04
C PRO A 50 -3.32 20.83 -3.97
N ALA A 51 -2.59 21.21 -5.01
CA ALA A 51 -2.11 22.57 -5.16
C ALA A 51 -3.37 23.44 -5.29
N ALA A 52 -3.81 23.98 -4.16
CA ALA A 52 -4.72 25.10 -4.10
C ALA A 52 -3.90 26.35 -4.38
N GLY A 53 -4.31 27.12 -5.38
CA GLY A 53 -3.71 28.39 -5.78
C GLY A 53 -4.12 28.75 -7.20
#